data_AF-A0A347WC66-F1
#
_entry.id   AF-A0A347WC66-F1
#
_cell.length_a   1.000
_cell.length_b   1.000
_cell.length_c   1.000
_cell.angle_alpha   90.00
_cell.angle_beta   90.00
_cell.angle_gamma   90.00
#
_symmetry.space_group_name_H-M   'P 1'
#
loop_
_entity.id
_entity.type
_entity.pdbx_description
1 polymer ?
#
loop_
_entity_poly.entity_id
_entity_poly.type
_entity_poly.pdbx_seq_one_letter_code
_entity_poly.pdbx_strand_id
1 'polypeptide(L)' 'MFLLSVSQMEEIASYFPLAHGVLRVGDWRVLSGIVCVIRNGLQWKDAPKEYDPRKTLYNRFIRWSRLGVF' A
#
# COMPACT_ATOMS: atom_id res chain seq x y z
N MET A 1 3.76 3.05 -13.01
CA MET A 1 3.31 4.43 -12.68
C MET A 1 2.65 4.36 -11.31
N PHE A 2 3.22 5.01 -10.30
CA PHE A 2 2.71 4.92 -8.93
C PHE A 2 1.68 6.03 -8.66
N LEU A 3 0.75 5.76 -7.75
CA LEU A 3 -0.40 6.62 -7.53
C LEU A 3 -0.05 7.91 -6.76
N LEU A 4 0.93 7.85 -5.86
CA LEU A 4 1.31 8.95 -4.99
C LEU A 4 2.74 9.40 -5.32
N SER A 5 3.03 10.70 -5.20
CA SER A 5 4.42 11.16 -5.19
C SER A 5 5.09 10.86 -3.84
N VAL A 6 6.43 10.92 -3.79
CA VAL A 6 7.16 10.73 -2.52
C VAL A 6 6.75 11.77 -1.48
N SER A 7 6.57 13.04 -1.88
CA SER A 7 6.13 14.11 -0.98
C SER A 7 4.72 13.90 -0.44
N GLN A 8 3.78 13.44 -1.28
CA GLN A 8 2.44 13.08 -0.81
C GLN A 8 2.47 11.90 0.17
N MET A 9 3.39 10.94 -0.03
CA MET A 9 3.59 9.85 0.91
C MET A 9 4.14 10.32 2.25
N GLU A 10 5.05 11.31 2.27
CA GLU A 10 5.58 11.90 3.50
C GLU A 10 4.50 12.61 4.34
N GLU A 11 3.52 13.25 3.69
CA GLU A 11 2.41 13.88 4.40
C GLU A 11 1.49 12.85 5.08
N ILE A 12 1.13 11.79 4.36
CA ILE A 12 0.20 10.77 4.87
C ILE A 12 0.89 9.69 5.72
N ALA A 13 2.21 9.65 5.70
CA ALA A 13 3.04 8.67 6.39
C ALA A 13 2.67 8.50 7.88
N SER A 14 2.35 9.60 8.55
CA SER A 14 2.01 9.63 9.97
C SER A 14 0.75 8.83 10.33
N TYR A 15 -0.15 8.60 9.36
CA TYR A 15 -1.36 7.80 9.55
C TYR A 15 -1.11 6.29 9.43
N PHE A 16 0.05 5.88 8.90
CA PHE A 16 0.37 4.47 8.72
C PHE A 16 1.20 3.95 9.90
N PRO A 17 0.96 2.71 10.35
CA PRO A 17 1.76 2.11 11.40
C PRO A 17 3.20 1.93 10.92
N LEU A 18 4.11 2.59 11.62
CA LEU A 18 5.55 2.52 11.36
C LEU A 18 6.05 1.09 11.54
N ALA A 19 6.79 0.58 10.55
CA ALA A 19 7.54 -0.66 10.68
C ALA A 19 8.88 -0.35 11.34
N HIS A 20 9.02 -0.62 12.64
CA HIS A 20 10.23 -0.32 13.43
C HIS A 20 10.66 1.15 13.41
N GLY A 21 9.71 2.09 13.34
CA GLY A 21 10.00 3.53 13.36
C GLY A 21 10.47 4.11 12.02
N VAL A 22 10.49 3.32 10.94
CA VAL A 22 10.94 3.76 9.61
C VAL A 22 9.82 3.59 8.58
N LEU A 23 9.54 4.65 7.83
CA LEU A 23 8.70 4.60 6.63
C LEU A 23 9.47 3.86 5.54
N ARG A 24 9.03 2.65 5.19
CA ARG A 24 9.73 1.85 4.17
C ARG A 24 9.32 2.36 2.79
N VAL A 25 10.30 2.47 1.89
CA VAL A 25 10.07 2.66 0.44
C VAL A 25 9.08 1.64 -0.13
N GLY A 26 8.97 0.45 0.49
CA GLY A 26 7.98 -0.56 0.14
C GLY A 26 6.53 -0.19 0.47
N ASP A 27 6.27 0.65 1.48
CA ASP A 27 4.90 1.01 1.86
C ASP A 27 4.20 1.84 0.77
N TRP A 28 4.95 2.66 0.03
CA TRP A 28 4.45 3.37 -1.15
C TRP A 28 4.02 2.45 -2.30
N ARG A 29 4.84 1.42 -2.58
CA ARG A 29 4.55 0.42 -3.61
C ARG A 29 3.34 -0.41 -3.22
N VAL A 30 3.27 -0.80 -1.95
CA VAL A 30 2.14 -1.52 -1.37
C VAL A 30 0.85 -0.69 -1.46
N LEU A 31 0.87 0.59 -1.05
CA LEU A 31 -0.27 1.50 -1.17
C LEU A 31 -0.74 1.64 -2.61
N SER A 32 0.19 1.93 -3.51
CA SER A 32 -0.11 2.05 -4.94
C SER A 32 -0.73 0.76 -5.50
N GLY A 33 -0.22 -0.40 -5.08
CA GLY A 33 -0.76 -1.71 -5.45
C GLY A 33 -2.16 -1.95 -4.91
N ILE A 34 -2.40 -1.65 -3.62
CA ILE A 34 -3.72 -1.80 -2.98
C ILE A 34 -4.75 -0.90 -3.66
N VAL A 35 -4.43 0.39 -3.86
CA VAL A 35 -5.39 1.32 -4.47
C VAL A 35 -5.64 0.97 -5.93
N CYS A 36 -4.63 0.50 -6.67
CA CYS A 36 -4.81 0.00 -8.03
C CYS A 36 -5.82 -1.16 -8.08
N VAL A 37 -5.70 -2.11 -7.15
CA VAL A 37 -6.63 -3.25 -7.05
C VAL A 37 -8.05 -2.79 -6.74
N ILE A 38 -8.21 -1.92 -5.74
CA ILE A 38 -9.53 -1.42 -5.31
C ILE A 38 -10.18 -0.55 -6.39
N ARG A 39 -9.44 0.42 -6.94
CA ARG A 39 -9.95 1.38 -7.93
C ARG A 39 -10.39 0.71 -9.23
N ASN A 40 -9.68 -0.33 -9.65
CA ASN A 40 -9.96 -1.04 -10.90
C ASN A 40 -10.81 -2.31 -10.68
N GLY A 41 -11.21 -2.62 -9.45
CA GLY A 41 -11.98 -3.83 -9.13
C GLY A 41 -11.25 -5.13 -9.46
N LEU A 42 -9.92 -5.12 -9.42
CA LEU A 42 -9.10 -6.28 -9.77
C LEU A 42 -9.09 -7.30 -8.64
N GLN A 43 -8.75 -8.55 -8.96
CA GLN A 43 -8.38 -9.51 -7.91
C GLN A 43 -6.93 -9.25 -7.49
N TRP A 44 -6.59 -9.55 -6.23
CA TRP A 44 -5.22 -9.41 -5.72
C TRP A 44 -4.15 -10.16 -6.52
N LYS A 45 -4.53 -11.23 -7.23
CA LYS A 45 -3.64 -12.00 -8.11
C LYS A 45 -3.28 -11.25 -9.40
N ASP A 46 -4.14 -10.31 -9.82
CA ASP A 46 -4.01 -9.54 -11.05
C ASP A 46 -3.29 -8.21 -10.81
N ALA A 47 -2.89 -7.94 -9.56
CA ALA A 47 -2.06 -6.79 -9.23
C ALA A 47 -0.73 -6.85 -9.98
N PRO A 48 -0.29 -5.75 -10.62
CA PRO A 48 0.99 -5.69 -11.32
C PRO A 48 2.16 -6.08 -10.40
N LYS A 49 3.06 -6.91 -10.93
CA LYS A 49 4.25 -7.40 -10.19
C LYS A 49 5.24 -6.29 -9.80
N GLU A 50 5.11 -5.11 -10.40
CA GLU A 50 5.93 -3.93 -10.12
C GLU A 50 5.71 -3.34 -8.73
N TYR A 51 4.55 -3.59 -8.11
CA TYR A 51 4.23 -3.08 -6.77
C TYR A 51 4.92 -3.92 -5.70
N ASP A 52 4.30 -5.04 -5.37
CA ASP A 52 4.77 -5.99 -4.37
C ASP A 52 4.08 -7.34 -4.60
N PRO A 53 4.62 -8.45 -4.08
CA PRO A 53 3.97 -9.75 -4.20
C PRO A 53 2.52 -9.70 -3.70
N ARG A 54 1.61 -10.35 -4.43
CA ARG A 54 0.16 -10.41 -4.10
C ARG A 54 -0.15 -10.67 -2.62
N LYS A 55 0.66 -11.53 -1.97
CA LYS A 55 0.50 -11.90 -0.55
C LYS A 55 0.81 -10.73 0.38
N THR A 56 1.81 -9.92 0.03
CA THR A 56 2.18 -8.71 0.78
C THR A 56 1.06 -7.68 0.71
N LEU A 57 0.51 -7.42 -0.49
CA LEU A 57 -0.59 -6.48 -0.68
C LEU A 57 -1.82 -6.87 0.17
N TYR A 58 -2.24 -8.13 0.08
CA TYR A 58 -3.38 -8.63 0.85
C TYR A 58 -3.15 -8.56 2.37
N ASN A 59 -2.00 -9.03 2.85
CA ASN A 59 -1.69 -9.02 4.29
C ASN A 59 -1.61 -7.59 4.85
N ARG A 60 -1.07 -6.65 4.07
CA ARG A 60 -0.99 -5.24 4.44
C ARG A 60 -2.36 -4.57 4.43
N PHE A 61 -3.17 -4.81 3.41
CA PHE A 61 -4.55 -4.33 3.34
C PHE A 61 -5.35 -4.77 4.57
N ILE A 62 -5.36 -6.06 4.90
CA ILE A 62 -6.09 -6.57 6.07
C ILE A 62 -5.56 -5.97 7.38
N ARG A 63 -4.24 -5.85 7.54
CA ARG A 63 -3.66 -5.25 8.74
C ARG A 63 -4.03 -3.78 8.91
N TRP A 64 -4.02 -3.01 7.83
CA TRP A 64 -4.33 -1.59 7.85
C TRP A 64 -5.83 -1.31 7.96
N SER A 65 -6.68 -2.13 7.32
CA SER A 65 -8.14 -2.03 7.50
C SER A 65 -8.57 -2.35 8.94
N ARG A 66 -7.92 -3.31 9.60
CA ARG A 66 -8.13 -3.55 11.05
C ARG A 66 -7.74 -2.37 11.95
N LEU A 67 -6.88 -1.47 11.45
CA LEU A 67 -6.47 -0.25 12.14
C LEU A 67 -7.32 0.97 11.73
N GLY A 68 -8.31 0.80 10.85
CA GLY A 68 -9.17 1.88 10.36
C GLY A 68 -8.54 2.77 9.30
N VAL A 69 -7.45 2.32 8.67
CA VAL A 69 -6.77 3.07 7.58
C VAL A 69 -7.52 2.93 6.25
N PHE A 70 -8.13 1.76 6.02
CA PHE A 70 -8.96 1.43 4.84
C PHE A 70 -10.34 0.96 5.26
#